data_AF-A0A3C0KDM5-F1
#
_entry.id   AF-A0A3C0KDM5-F1
#
_cell.length_a   1.000
_cell.length_b   1.000
_cell.length_c   1.000
_cell.angle_alpha   90.00
_cell.angle_beta   90.00
_cell.angle_gamma   90.00
#
_symmetry.space_group_name_H-M   'P 1'
#
loop_
_entity.id
_entity.type
_entity.pdbx_description
1 polymer ?
#
loop_
_entity_poly.entity_id
_entity_poly.type
_entity_poly.pdbx_seq_one_letter_code
_entity_poly.pdbx_strand_id
1 'polypeptide(L)'
;MVPHLVTALTGPINELEQRILESTPVIERWFRLEWMEHTPPFYTSVDVRNAGFKLAPVDTNLFPSRWNLLSPDMMPLAVQAAMAAIEKICPEAKHLLLVPDNNTDPFYL
;
A
#
# COMPACT_ATOMS: atom_id res chain seq x y z
N MET A 1 -20.48 6.28 -8.36
CA MET A 1 -20.72 6.78 -6.98
C MET A 1 -19.51 6.39 -6.15
N VAL A 2 -18.99 7.29 -5.31
CA VAL A 2 -17.83 7.03 -4.44
C VAL A 2 -18.22 7.19 -2.97
N PRO A 3 -17.50 6.58 -2.02
CA PRO A 3 -17.76 6.79 -0.60
C PRO A 3 -17.55 8.25 -0.21
N HIS A 4 -18.48 8.81 0.56
CA HIS A 4 -18.36 10.12 1.18
C HIS A 4 -18.42 9.98 2.69
N LEU A 5 -17.64 10.81 3.39
CA LEU A 5 -17.70 10.88 4.85
C LEU A 5 -19.08 11.41 5.28
N VAL A 6 -19.78 10.63 6.10
CA VAL A 6 -21.04 11.04 6.74
C VAL A 6 -20.73 11.42 8.18
N THR A 7 -20.09 12.58 8.36
CA THR A 7 -19.79 13.15 9.68
C THR A 7 -19.98 14.66 9.68
N ALA A 8 -20.44 15.21 10.81
CA ALA A 8 -20.46 16.65 11.04
C ALA A 8 -19.09 17.21 11.46
N LEU A 9 -18.13 16.34 11.75
CA LEU A 9 -16.77 16.71 12.16
C LEU A 9 -15.91 16.96 10.92
N THR A 10 -15.63 18.22 10.63
CA THR A 10 -14.70 18.68 9.57
C THR A 10 -13.29 18.96 10.11
N GLY A 11 -12.97 18.43 11.30
CA GLY A 11 -11.74 18.69 12.03
C GLY A 11 -10.55 17.82 11.61
N PRO A 12 -9.73 17.30 12.56
CA PRO A 12 -8.29 16.97 12.49
C PRO A 12 -7.64 16.42 11.19
N ILE A 13 -8.41 15.82 10.30
CA ILE A 13 -7.94 15.35 9.01
C ILE A 13 -7.45 16.49 8.13
N ASN A 14 -8.16 17.63 8.12
CA ASN A 14 -7.71 18.79 7.35
C ASN A 14 -6.32 19.28 7.81
N GLU A 15 -6.05 19.24 9.12
CA GLU A 15 -4.74 19.62 9.66
C GLU A 15 -3.65 18.58 9.32
N LEU A 16 -3.96 17.29 9.41
CA LEU A 16 -3.04 16.22 9.01
C LEU A 16 -2.68 16.33 7.52
N GLU A 17 -3.68 16.51 6.66
CA GLU A 17 -3.50 16.70 5.22
C GLU A 17 -2.62 17.91 4.92
N GLN A 18 -2.92 19.05 5.56
CA GLN A 18 -2.12 20.26 5.40
C GLN A 18 -0.65 20.03 5.81
N ARG A 19 -0.41 19.41 6.96
CA ARG A 19 0.96 19.11 7.43
C ARG A 19 1.70 18.16 6.49
N ILE A 20 1.03 17.14 5.96
CA ILE A 20 1.63 16.22 4.98
C ILE A 20 2.02 17.00 3.72
N LEU A 21 1.11 17.83 3.18
CA LEU A 21 1.35 18.61 1.97
C LEU A 21 2.53 19.59 2.16
N GLU A 22 2.54 20.36 3.24
CA GLU A 22 3.61 21.31 3.58
C GLU A 22 4.96 20.64 3.80
N SER A 23 4.96 19.40 4.31
CA SER A 23 6.17 18.64 4.63
C SER A 23 6.57 17.60 3.57
N THR A 24 5.91 17.59 2.40
CA THR A 24 6.08 16.54 1.37
C THR A 24 7.56 16.22 1.07
N PRO A 25 8.44 17.21 0.77
CA PRO A 25 9.84 16.90 0.43
C PRO A 25 10.62 16.26 1.60
N VAL A 26 10.29 16.65 2.83
CA VAL A 26 10.93 16.14 4.05
C VAL A 26 10.49 14.70 4.31
N ILE A 27 9.19 14.42 4.19
CA ILE A 27 8.62 13.08 4.35
C ILE A 27 9.21 12.12 3.30
N GLU A 28 9.24 12.54 2.03
CA GLU A 28 9.79 11.75 0.93
C GLU A 28 11.29 11.46 1.11
N ARG A 29 12.06 12.44 1.58
CA ARG A 29 13.47 12.23 1.91
C ARG A 29 13.63 11.26 3.06
N TRP A 30 12.83 11.40 4.11
CA TRP A 30 12.86 10.50 5.26
C TRP A 30 12.59 9.05 4.84
N PHE A 31 11.52 8.80 4.08
CA PHE A 31 11.24 7.45 3.55
C PHE A 31 12.41 6.86 2.76
N ARG A 32 13.06 7.63 1.88
CA ARG A 32 14.23 7.13 1.13
C ARG A 32 15.37 6.70 2.05
N LEU A 33 15.64 7.45 3.12
CA LEU A 33 16.70 7.10 4.08
C LEU A 33 16.31 5.84 4.87
N GLU A 34 15.07 5.75 5.35
CA GLU A 34 14.59 4.55 6.04
C GLU A 34 14.68 3.30 5.13
N TRP A 35 14.38 3.43 3.84
CA TRP A 35 14.46 2.30 2.89
C TRP A 35 15.86 1.92 2.43
N MET A 36 16.88 2.73 2.77
CA MET A 36 18.29 2.35 2.64
C MET A 36 18.73 1.46 3.81
N GLU A 37 18.25 1.75 5.02
CA GLU A 37 18.56 0.98 6.23
C GLU A 37 17.66 -0.25 6.39
N HIS A 38 16.43 -0.19 5.88
CA HIS A 38 15.41 -1.21 6.01
C HIS A 38 14.92 -1.68 4.64
N THR A 39 15.08 -2.98 4.35
CA THR A 39 14.52 -3.57 3.14
C THR A 39 13.01 -3.77 3.31
N PRO A 40 12.17 -3.15 2.46
CA PRO A 40 10.72 -3.37 2.51
C PRO A 40 10.38 -4.81 2.07
N PRO A 41 9.21 -5.34 2.49
CA PRO A 41 8.73 -6.64 2.00
C PRO A 41 8.47 -6.58 0.49
N PHE A 42 8.41 -7.76 -0.17
CA PHE A 42 8.11 -7.87 -1.60
C PHE A 42 6.78 -7.21 -1.98
N TYR A 43 5.77 -7.37 -1.11
CA TYR A 43 4.45 -6.77 -1.22
C TYR A 43 3.83 -6.58 0.17
N THR A 44 2.78 -5.77 0.27
CA THR A 44 1.94 -5.66 1.48
C THR A 44 0.63 -4.95 1.13
N SER A 45 -0.42 -5.20 1.89
CA SER A 45 -1.57 -4.29 1.97
C SER A 45 -1.69 -3.71 3.39
N VAL A 46 -2.26 -2.52 3.51
CA VAL A 46 -2.53 -1.86 4.79
C VAL A 46 -3.96 -1.35 4.77
N ASP A 47 -4.78 -1.83 5.71
CA ASP A 47 -6.14 -1.32 5.87
C ASP A 47 -6.09 -0.03 6.68
N VAL A 48 -6.74 1.01 6.17
CA VAL A 48 -6.79 2.34 6.81
C VAL A 48 -8.23 2.70 7.12
N ARG A 49 -8.46 3.26 8.31
CA ARG A 49 -9.76 3.83 8.70
C ARG A 49 -9.67 5.34 8.87
N ASN A 50 -10.58 6.04 8.20
CA ASN A 50 -10.78 7.48 8.31
C ASN A 50 -12.06 7.74 9.12
N ALA A 51 -11.90 8.37 10.29
CA ALA A 51 -13.00 8.70 11.20
C ALA A 51 -13.35 10.20 11.25
N GLY A 52 -12.83 11.04 10.36
CA GLY A 52 -12.98 12.50 10.42
C GLY A 52 -12.06 13.21 11.43
N PHE A 53 -11.80 12.57 12.58
CA PHE A 53 -10.90 13.09 13.62
C PHE A 53 -9.59 12.29 13.77
N LYS A 54 -9.49 11.15 13.09
CA LYS A 54 -8.31 10.28 13.11
C LYS A 54 -8.23 9.50 11.79
N LEU A 55 -7.02 9.41 11.26
CA LEU A 55 -6.64 8.50 10.18
C LEU A 55 -5.62 7.51 10.75
N ALA A 56 -5.89 6.21 10.66
CA ALA A 56 -5.00 5.21 11.23
C ALA A 56 -4.99 3.90 10.45
N PRO A 57 -3.83 3.22 10.35
CA PRO A 57 -3.78 1.83 9.93
C PRO A 57 -4.43 0.95 11.01
N VAL A 58 -5.15 -0.08 10.58
CA VAL A 58 -5.82 -1.04 11.47
C VAL A 58 -5.44 -2.49 11.19
N ASP A 59 -4.89 -2.77 10.02
CA ASP A 59 -4.33 -4.08 9.67
C ASP A 59 -3.15 -3.92 8.70
N THR A 60 -2.21 -4.85 8.75
CA THR A 60 -1.10 -4.94 7.78
C THR A 60 -0.93 -6.39 7.39
N ASN A 61 -1.20 -6.68 6.12
CA ASN A 61 -1.13 -8.03 5.59
C ASN A 61 0.08 -8.16 4.65
N LEU A 62 1.03 -8.99 5.05
CA LEU A 62 2.23 -9.30 4.26
C LEU A 62 1.97 -10.34 3.15
N PHE A 63 0.77 -10.91 3.08
CA PHE A 63 0.32 -11.85 2.04
C PHE A 63 -1.04 -11.41 1.48
N PRO A 64 -1.13 -10.22 0.86
CA PRO A 64 -2.39 -9.74 0.31
C PRO A 64 -2.86 -10.64 -0.85
N SER A 65 -4.16 -10.91 -0.91
CA SER A 65 -4.75 -11.84 -1.89
C SER A 65 -5.69 -11.18 -2.90
N ARG A 66 -6.18 -9.96 -2.63
CA ARG A 66 -7.24 -9.31 -3.43
C ARG A 66 -6.71 -8.42 -4.56
N TRP A 67 -5.74 -8.92 -5.32
CA TRP A 67 -5.14 -8.20 -6.45
C TRP A 67 -6.15 -7.88 -7.56
N ASN A 68 -7.17 -8.73 -7.72
CA ASN A 68 -8.31 -8.55 -8.60
C ASN A 68 -9.18 -7.32 -8.29
N LEU A 69 -9.02 -6.69 -7.12
CA LEU A 69 -9.72 -5.45 -6.76
C LEU A 69 -8.95 -4.18 -7.15
N LEU A 70 -7.72 -4.29 -7.66
CA LEU A 70 -6.97 -3.15 -8.17
C LEU A 70 -7.58 -2.65 -9.49
N SER A 71 -7.53 -1.34 -9.71
CA SER A 71 -7.97 -0.76 -10.98
C SER A 71 -7.11 -1.29 -12.14
N PRO A 72 -7.70 -1.70 -13.27
CA PRO A 72 -6.95 -2.13 -14.45
C PRO A 72 -5.91 -1.10 -14.92
N ASP A 73 -6.20 0.19 -14.75
CA ASP A 73 -5.32 1.29 -15.13
C ASP A 73 -4.01 1.34 -14.31
N MET A 74 -3.99 0.70 -13.14
CA MET A 74 -2.81 0.61 -12.28
C MET A 74 -1.83 -0.50 -12.70
N MET A 75 -2.21 -1.35 -13.65
CA MET A 75 -1.39 -2.49 -14.07
C MET A 75 0.05 -2.09 -14.46
N PRO A 76 0.29 -1.02 -15.26
CA PRO A 76 1.66 -0.63 -15.60
C PRO A 76 2.51 -0.27 -14.38
N LEU A 77 1.91 0.43 -13.40
CA LEU A 77 2.60 0.79 -12.15
C LEU A 77 2.87 -0.43 -11.27
N ALA A 78 1.91 -1.37 -11.19
CA ALA A 78 2.09 -2.61 -10.44
C ALA A 78 3.24 -3.46 -11.03
N VAL A 79 3.33 -3.54 -12.37
CA VAL A 79 4.44 -4.22 -13.04
C VAL A 79 5.78 -3.57 -12.70
N GLN A 80 5.88 -2.24 -12.79
CA GLN A 80 7.11 -1.52 -12.45
C GLN A 80 7.52 -1.73 -10.98
N ALA A 81 6.57 -1.67 -10.05
CA ALA A 81 6.83 -1.91 -8.64
C ALA A 81 7.31 -3.35 -8.38
N ALA A 82 6.69 -4.34 -9.02
CA ALA A 82 7.10 -5.75 -8.92
C ALA A 82 8.51 -5.98 -9.48
N MET A 83 8.85 -5.37 -10.63
CA MET A 83 10.20 -5.45 -11.19
C MET A 83 11.26 -4.87 -10.23
N ALA A 84 11.00 -3.70 -9.67
CA ALA A 84 11.90 -3.09 -8.68
C ALA A 84 12.05 -3.95 -7.42
N ALA A 85 10.97 -4.60 -6.95
CA ALA A 85 11.02 -5.54 -5.84
C ALA A 85 11.87 -6.78 -6.16
N ILE A 86 11.73 -7.36 -7.36
CA ILE A 86 12.54 -8.49 -7.82
C ILE A 86 14.03 -8.09 -7.89
N GLU A 87 14.34 -6.95 -8.51
CA GLU A 87 15.72 -6.46 -8.63
C GLU A 87 16.37 -6.24 -7.26
N LYS A 88 15.60 -5.75 -6.27
CA LYS A 88 16.11 -5.51 -4.91
C LYS A 88 16.24 -6.79 -4.08
N ILE A 89 15.31 -7.73 -4.19
CA ILE A 89 15.19 -8.89 -3.29
C ILE A 89 15.84 -10.15 -3.87
N CYS A 90 15.68 -10.39 -5.17
CA CYS A 90 16.13 -11.62 -5.84
C CYS A 90 16.52 -11.38 -7.32
N PRO A 91 17.55 -10.56 -7.59
CA PRO A 91 17.89 -10.10 -8.95
C PRO A 91 18.23 -11.22 -9.94
N GLU A 92 18.76 -12.34 -9.45
CA GLU A 92 19.15 -13.50 -10.29
C GLU A 92 18.01 -14.51 -10.50
N ALA A 93 16.81 -14.26 -9.93
CA ALA A 93 15.68 -15.16 -10.04
C ALA A 93 15.19 -15.26 -11.48
N LYS A 94 15.21 -16.47 -12.04
CA LYS A 94 14.65 -16.78 -13.37
C LYS A 94 13.26 -17.40 -13.31
N HIS A 95 12.90 -17.94 -12.15
CA HIS A 95 11.63 -18.61 -11.91
C HIS A 95 11.13 -18.22 -10.52
N LEU A 96 9.84 -17.95 -10.40
CA LEU A 96 9.15 -17.76 -9.14
C LEU A 96 8.09 -18.85 -8.97
N LEU A 97 8.12 -19.52 -7.83
CA LEU A 97 7.04 -20.41 -7.42
C LEU A 97 6.07 -19.60 -6.54
N LEU A 98 4.83 -19.48 -6.98
CA LEU A 98 3.75 -18.89 -6.19
C LEU A 98 3.06 -20.02 -5.42
N VAL A 99 3.06 -19.92 -4.09
CA VAL A 99 2.36 -20.86 -3.20
C VAL A 99 1.09 -20.17 -2.71
N PRO A 100 -0.10 -20.57 -3.20
CA PRO A 100 -1.35 -19.99 -2.74
C PRO A 100 -1.72 -20.52 -1.35
N ASP A 101 -2.63 -19.81 -0.69
CA ASP A 101 -3.36 -20.30 0.45
C ASP A 101 -4.26 -21.48 0.03
N ASN A 102 -4.58 -22.35 0.99
CA ASN A 102 -5.50 -23.48 0.79
C ASN A 102 -6.96 -23.00 0.77
N ASN A 103 -7.27 -22.04 -0.10
CA ASN A 103 -8.58 -21.42 -0.22
C ASN A 103 -9.20 -21.73 -1.59
N THR A 104 -10.46 -22.15 -1.59
CA THR A 104 -11.24 -22.47 -2.81
C THR A 104 -12.29 -21.41 -3.14
N ASP A 105 -12.27 -20.26 -2.46
CA ASP A 105 -13.15 -19.12 -2.72
C ASP A 105 -12.91 -18.57 -4.14
N PRO A 106 -13.95 -18.48 -5.01
CA PRO A 106 -13.80 -17.88 -6.33
C PRO A 106 -13.28 -16.44 -6.34
N PHE A 107 -13.43 -15.69 -5.24
CA PHE A 107 -12.84 -14.34 -5.14
C PHE A 107 -11.34 -14.35 -4.88
N TYR A 108 -10.80 -15.48 -4.43
CA TYR A 108 -9.37 -15.72 -4.19
C TYR A 108 -8.66 -16.31 -5.42
N LEU A 109 -9.36 -17.15 -6.19
CA LEU A 109 -8.85 -17.89 -7.35
C LEU A 109 -8.72 -17.04 -8.64
#